data_AF-A0A8S3UEN2-F1
#
_entry.id   AF-A0A8S3UEN2-F1
#
_cell.length_a   1.000
_cell.length_b   1.000
_cell.length_c   1.000
_cell.angle_alpha   90.00
_cell.angle_beta   90.00
_cell.angle_gamma   90.00
#
_symmetry.space_group_name_H-M   'P 1'
#
loop_
_entity.id
_entity.type
_entity.pdbx_description
1 polymer ?
#
loop_
_entity_poly.entity_id
_entity_poly.type
_entity_poly.pdbx_seq_one_letter_code
_entity_poly.pdbx_strand_id
1 'polypeptide(L)'
;MKIKLFLTFVCFEHALAGSLVFTPAELDNEWELFKTSYNKIYSDNVEDLNRRQIWEDNVRFIEHHNMAADRGEHSFWLGINHLADMSLDEVSQMMTQYGNNRSLDGSTYLPPSNVNTPEEVDWRKQGYVTPVKNQGHCGSCWSFAATGSLEGQHFRKTGKLVSLSEQNLVDCSSKYGKFYKTNEMV
;
A
#
# COMPACT_ATOMS: atom_id res chain seq x y z
N MET A 1 60.36 -9.31 38.54
CA MET A 1 60.20 -8.64 37.22
C MET A 1 59.81 -9.68 36.18
N LYS A 2 58.52 -9.85 35.92
CA LYS A 2 57.99 -10.72 34.84
C LYS A 2 56.83 -9.97 34.18
N ILE A 3 57.02 -9.67 32.91
CA ILE A 3 56.21 -8.80 32.06
C ILE A 3 54.89 -9.51 31.72
N LYS A 4 53.75 -8.85 31.98
CA LYS A 4 52.43 -9.28 31.49
C LYS A 4 52.33 -8.85 30.02
N LEU A 5 52.31 -9.83 29.12
CA LEU A 5 52.07 -9.62 27.70
C LEU A 5 50.55 -9.61 27.46
N PHE A 6 49.97 -8.43 27.27
CA PHE A 6 48.59 -8.31 26.78
C PHE A 6 48.60 -8.48 25.26
N LEU A 7 48.11 -9.62 24.79
CA LEU A 7 47.79 -9.84 23.38
C LEU A 7 46.42 -9.23 23.11
N THR A 8 46.40 -8.03 22.53
CA THR A 8 45.18 -7.47 21.92
C THR A 8 44.98 -8.13 20.57
N PHE A 9 44.04 -9.07 20.49
CA PHE A 9 43.51 -9.55 19.21
C PHE A 9 42.65 -8.44 18.61
N VAL A 10 43.18 -7.73 17.61
CA VAL A 10 42.36 -6.86 16.76
C VAL A 10 41.72 -7.78 15.71
N CYS A 11 40.49 -8.22 15.96
CA CYS A 11 39.66 -8.81 14.91
C CYS A 11 39.30 -7.69 13.93
N PHE A 12 40.03 -7.61 12.82
CA PHE A 12 39.59 -6.88 11.63
C PHE A 12 38.49 -7.71 10.96
N GLU A 13 37.28 -7.64 11.50
CA GLU A 13 36.09 -7.99 10.74
C GLU A 13 35.95 -6.93 9.64
N HIS A 14 36.47 -7.26 8.46
CA HIS A 14 36.02 -6.62 7.25
C HIS A 14 34.56 -7.05 7.06
N ALA A 15 33.63 -6.26 7.59
CA ALA A 15 32.27 -6.28 7.11
C ALA A 15 32.34 -5.86 5.64
N LEU A 16 32.46 -6.85 4.74
CA LEU A 16 31.98 -6.67 3.38
C LEU A 16 30.49 -6.39 3.52
N ALA A 17 30.14 -5.11 3.59
CA ALA A 17 28.84 -4.65 3.16
C ALA A 17 28.77 -4.92 1.65
N GLY A 18 28.60 -6.20 1.30
CA GLY A 18 28.20 -6.57 -0.04
C GLY A 18 26.83 -5.95 -0.24
N SER A 19 26.76 -4.94 -1.11
CA SER A 19 25.50 -4.64 -1.78
C SER A 19 24.99 -5.97 -2.32
N LEU A 20 23.80 -6.39 -1.89
CA LEU A 20 23.11 -7.55 -2.44
C LEU A 20 22.79 -7.24 -3.90
N VAL A 21 23.76 -7.46 -4.79
CA VAL A 21 23.51 -7.47 -6.23
C VAL A 21 22.99 -8.86 -6.50
N PHE A 22 21.67 -9.00 -6.59
CA PHE A 22 21.07 -10.26 -7.00
C PHE A 22 21.68 -10.72 -8.33
N THR A 23 22.07 -11.98 -8.38
CA THR A 23 22.47 -12.62 -9.63
C THR A 23 21.24 -12.75 -10.55
N PRO A 24 21.42 -12.80 -11.88
CA PRO A 24 20.30 -13.03 -12.81
C PRO A 24 19.46 -14.27 -12.46
N ALA A 25 20.11 -15.34 -11.98
CA ALA A 25 19.41 -16.57 -11.58
C ALA A 25 18.58 -16.42 -10.29
N GLU A 26 19.03 -15.60 -9.33
CA GLU A 26 18.24 -15.29 -8.13
C GLU A 26 17.03 -14.43 -8.50
N LEU A 27 17.25 -13.46 -9.39
CA LEU A 27 16.21 -12.62 -9.96
C LEU A 27 15.12 -13.44 -10.67
N ASP A 28 15.48 -14.45 -11.45
CA ASP A 28 14.53 -15.37 -12.10
C ASP A 28 13.66 -16.12 -11.07
N ASN A 29 14.28 -16.67 -10.01
CA ASN A 29 13.53 -17.38 -8.96
C ASN A 29 12.56 -16.44 -8.21
N GLU A 30 13.01 -15.24 -7.87
CA GLU A 30 12.16 -14.23 -7.22
C GLU A 30 11.02 -13.77 -8.13
N TRP A 31 11.19 -13.78 -9.46
CA TRP A 31 10.10 -13.55 -10.41
C TRP A 31 8.97 -14.55 -10.25
N GLU A 32 9.33 -15.84 -10.28
CA GLU A 32 8.36 -16.92 -10.27
C GLU A 32 7.66 -16.99 -8.91
N LEU A 33 8.40 -16.72 -7.83
CA LEU A 33 7.83 -16.58 -6.49
C LEU A 33 6.86 -15.40 -6.40
N PHE A 34 7.20 -14.24 -6.97
CA PHE A 34 6.31 -13.08 -7.04
C PHE A 34 5.03 -13.42 -7.81
N LYS A 35 5.15 -14.00 -9.01
CA LYS A 35 4.01 -14.38 -9.83
C LYS A 35 3.10 -15.36 -9.10
N THR A 36 3.68 -16.38 -8.46
CA THR A 36 2.94 -17.37 -7.68
C THR A 36 2.26 -16.75 -6.46
N SER A 37 2.96 -15.89 -5.71
CA SER A 37 2.46 -15.29 -4.48
C SER A 37 1.27 -14.34 -4.72
N TYR A 38 1.24 -13.68 -5.88
CA TYR A 38 0.22 -12.70 -6.22
C TYR A 38 -0.69 -13.14 -7.38
N ASN A 39 -0.66 -14.44 -7.74
CA ASN A 39 -1.44 -15.03 -8.84
C ASN A 39 -1.35 -14.22 -10.14
N LYS A 40 -0.15 -13.81 -10.51
CA LYS A 40 0.08 -13.04 -11.73
C LYS A 40 0.02 -13.95 -12.94
N ILE A 41 -0.83 -13.57 -13.89
CA ILE A 41 -1.01 -14.23 -15.18
C ILE A 41 -0.92 -13.13 -16.23
N TYR A 42 -0.01 -13.29 -17.17
CA TYR A 42 0.21 -12.36 -18.27
C TYR A 42 -0.25 -12.98 -19.59
N SER A 43 -0.71 -12.15 -20.51
CA SER A 43 -1.35 -12.59 -21.75
C SER A 43 -0.38 -13.30 -22.70
N ASP A 44 0.87 -12.85 -22.74
CA ASP A 44 1.93 -13.43 -23.55
C ASP A 44 3.32 -13.19 -22.93
N ASN A 45 4.34 -13.77 -23.57
CA ASN A 45 5.73 -13.64 -23.14
C ASN A 45 6.27 -12.21 -23.27
N VAL A 46 5.72 -11.38 -24.18
CA VAL A 46 6.14 -9.99 -24.32
C VAL A 46 5.65 -9.18 -23.14
N GLU A 47 4.41 -9.41 -22.70
CA GLU A 47 3.86 -8.82 -21.48
C GLU A 47 4.62 -9.31 -20.23
N ASP A 48 4.89 -10.61 -20.09
CA ASP A 48 5.66 -11.14 -18.95
C ASP A 48 7.03 -10.46 -18.84
N LEU A 49 7.77 -10.32 -19.96
CA LEU A 49 9.05 -9.63 -19.99
C LEU A 49 8.95 -8.14 -19.65
N ASN A 50 7.92 -7.44 -20.14
CA ASN A 50 7.69 -6.03 -19.81
C ASN A 50 7.38 -5.85 -18.32
N ARG A 51 6.52 -6.71 -17.77
CA ARG A 51 6.14 -6.71 -16.35
C ARG A 51 7.30 -7.07 -15.45
N ARG A 52 8.13 -8.00 -15.90
CA ARG A 52 9.39 -8.37 -15.27
C ARG A 52 10.34 -7.17 -15.15
N GLN A 53 10.52 -6.41 -16.23
CA GLN A 53 11.39 -5.23 -16.21
C GLN A 53 10.92 -4.20 -15.19
N ILE A 54 9.61 -3.90 -15.16
CA ILE A 54 9.01 -2.98 -14.19
C ILE A 54 9.21 -3.49 -12.76
N TRP A 55 9.02 -4.80 -12.55
CA TRP A 55 9.25 -5.43 -11.26
C TRP A 55 10.69 -5.29 -10.78
N GLU A 56 11.68 -5.51 -11.64
CA GLU A 56 13.10 -5.35 -11.26
C GLU A 56 13.45 -3.91 -10.90
N ASP A 57 12.91 -2.94 -11.65
CA ASP A 57 13.12 -1.52 -11.36
C ASP A 57 12.48 -1.12 -10.02
N ASN A 58 11.29 -1.66 -9.71
CA ASN A 58 10.63 -1.45 -8.42
C ASN A 58 11.34 -2.15 -7.26
N VAL A 59 11.89 -3.36 -7.45
CA VAL A 59 12.74 -4.04 -6.46
C VAL A 59 13.94 -3.17 -6.12
N ARG A 60 14.66 -2.68 -7.14
CA ARG A 60 15.82 -1.81 -6.94
C ARG A 60 15.43 -0.52 -6.20
N PHE A 61 14.28 0.06 -6.53
CA PHE A 61 13.75 1.23 -5.82
C PHE A 61 13.48 0.94 -4.33
N ILE A 62 12.85 -0.20 -4.02
CA ILE A 62 12.57 -0.64 -2.66
C ILE A 62 13.86 -0.83 -1.86
N GLU A 63 14.87 -1.47 -2.45
CA GLU A 63 16.16 -1.69 -1.80
C GLU A 63 16.87 -0.37 -1.47
N HIS A 64 16.98 0.53 -2.45
CA HIS A 64 17.60 1.83 -2.24
C HIS A 64 16.88 2.65 -1.17
N HIS A 65 15.55 2.65 -1.19
CA HIS A 65 14.75 3.32 -0.18
C HIS A 65 14.97 2.72 1.22
N ASN A 66 14.96 1.39 1.35
CA ASN A 66 15.13 0.72 2.63
C ASN A 66 16.54 0.90 3.20
N MET A 67 17.57 0.92 2.35
CA MET A 67 18.93 1.27 2.79
C MET A 67 19.00 2.71 3.31
N ALA A 68 18.24 3.65 2.74
CA ALA A 68 18.15 5.02 3.23
C ALA A 68 17.34 5.09 4.55
N ALA A 69 16.28 4.31 4.68
CA ALA A 69 15.52 4.16 5.93
C ALA A 69 16.39 3.61 7.07
N ASP A 70 17.26 2.63 6.80
CA ASP A 70 18.19 2.06 7.78
C ASP A 70 19.25 3.08 8.24
N ARG A 71 19.54 4.10 7.42
CA ARG A 71 20.38 5.25 7.79
C ARG A 71 19.60 6.37 8.50
N GLY A 72 18.29 6.20 8.72
CA GLY A 72 17.42 7.19 9.36
C GLY A 72 16.98 8.33 8.44
N GLU A 73 17.17 8.22 7.12
CA GLU A 73 16.73 9.23 6.14
C GLU A 73 15.21 9.14 5.87
N HIS A 74 14.61 7.98 6.15
CA HIS A 74 13.17 7.75 6.05
C HIS A 74 12.65 7.10 7.33
N SER A 75 11.40 7.41 7.69
CA SER A 75 10.72 6.85 8.87
C SER A 75 9.86 5.62 8.56
N PHE A 76 9.99 5.06 7.35
CA PHE A 76 9.20 3.92 6.89
C PHE A 76 10.04 3.07 5.93
N TRP A 77 9.58 1.85 5.70
CA TRP A 77 10.17 0.89 4.76
C TRP A 77 9.14 0.51 3.71
N LEU A 78 9.65 0.17 2.53
CA LEU A 78 8.87 -0.37 1.44
C LEU A 78 9.01 -1.89 1.41
N GLY A 79 8.05 -2.56 0.77
CA GLY A 79 8.08 -4.00 0.57
C GLY A 79 7.41 -4.38 -0.73
N ILE A 80 7.82 -5.52 -1.27
CA ILE A 80 7.20 -6.11 -2.46
C ILE A 80 5.75 -6.43 -2.14
N ASN A 81 4.86 -5.95 -2.99
CA ASN A 81 3.42 -6.20 -2.91
C ASN A 81 2.86 -6.48 -4.32
N HIS A 82 1.57 -6.78 -4.42
CA HIS A 82 0.91 -7.11 -5.69
C HIS A 82 0.98 -6.03 -6.78
N LEU A 83 1.42 -4.80 -6.47
CA LEU A 83 1.61 -3.71 -7.44
C LEU A 83 3.06 -3.61 -7.94
N ALA A 84 3.96 -4.48 -7.51
CA ALA A 84 5.38 -4.36 -7.83
C ALA A 84 5.71 -4.51 -9.32
N ASP A 85 4.82 -5.09 -10.13
CA ASP A 85 4.94 -5.19 -11.60
C ASP A 85 4.25 -4.04 -12.35
N MET A 86 3.89 -2.96 -11.65
CA MET A 86 3.17 -1.82 -12.19
C MET A 86 4.00 -0.54 -12.08
N SER A 87 3.92 0.31 -13.10
CA SER A 87 4.47 1.65 -13.07
C SER A 87 3.62 2.59 -12.20
N LEU A 88 4.22 3.68 -11.72
CA LEU A 88 3.50 4.70 -10.94
C LEU A 88 2.31 5.29 -11.71
N ASP A 89 2.45 5.48 -13.03
CA ASP A 89 1.37 5.99 -13.87
C ASP A 89 0.20 5.00 -13.97
N GLU A 90 0.49 3.71 -14.09
CA GLU A 90 -0.53 2.65 -14.08
C GLU A 90 -1.26 2.60 -12.74
N VAL A 91 -0.52 2.63 -11.62
CA VAL A 91 -1.12 2.65 -10.27
C VAL A 91 -1.98 3.90 -10.09
N SER A 92 -1.49 5.08 -10.51
CA SER A 92 -2.23 6.34 -10.42
C SER A 92 -3.53 6.30 -11.22
N GLN A 93 -3.48 5.85 -12.47
CA GLN A 93 -4.64 5.70 -13.34
C GLN A 93 -5.65 4.69 -12.80
N MET A 94 -5.21 3.62 -12.15
CA MET A 94 -6.13 2.61 -11.61
C MET A 94 -6.72 3.00 -10.25
N MET A 95 -5.92 3.62 -9.38
CA MET A 95 -6.26 3.77 -7.97
C MET A 95 -6.76 5.16 -7.58
N THR A 96 -6.50 6.22 -8.37
CA THR A 96 -6.66 7.61 -7.92
C THR A 96 -7.51 8.51 -8.82
N GLN A 97 -8.47 7.95 -9.56
CA GLN A 97 -9.36 8.74 -10.43
C GLN A 97 -10.39 9.57 -9.64
N TYR A 98 -9.98 10.75 -9.17
CA TYR A 98 -10.84 11.71 -8.50
C TYR A 98 -11.32 12.80 -9.47
N GLY A 99 -12.65 12.96 -9.60
CA GLY A 99 -13.24 14.02 -10.41
C GLY A 99 -13.06 15.40 -9.77
N ASN A 100 -12.44 16.34 -10.50
CA ASN A 100 -12.11 17.69 -10.02
C ASN A 100 -13.29 18.66 -9.84
N ASN A 101 -14.53 18.25 -10.10
CA ASN A 101 -15.69 19.15 -9.99
C ASN A 101 -16.48 18.88 -8.70
N ARG A 102 -16.08 19.55 -7.62
CA ARG A 102 -16.89 19.63 -6.40
C ARG A 102 -17.66 20.94 -6.38
N SER A 103 -18.99 20.85 -6.49
CA SER A 103 -19.85 21.83 -5.84
C SER A 103 -19.81 21.53 -4.34
N LEU A 104 -19.22 22.41 -3.55
CA LEU A 104 -19.13 22.28 -2.10
C LEU A 104 -20.41 22.80 -1.44
N ASP A 105 -21.55 22.16 -1.73
CA ASP A 105 -22.82 22.48 -1.07
C ASP A 105 -23.10 21.42 -0.01
N GLY A 106 -22.47 21.56 1.17
CA GLY A 106 -22.52 20.57 2.24
C GLY A 106 -22.29 21.16 3.62
N SER A 107 -22.75 20.47 4.67
CA SER A 107 -22.56 20.91 6.05
C SER A 107 -21.07 20.94 6.42
N THR A 108 -20.63 22.06 7.02
CA THR A 108 -19.29 22.16 7.60
C THR A 108 -19.23 21.41 8.94
N TYR A 109 -18.06 20.86 9.28
CA TYR A 109 -17.79 20.28 10.59
C TYR A 109 -18.06 21.30 11.70
N LEU A 110 -18.85 20.92 12.71
CA LEU A 110 -19.09 21.74 13.89
C LEU A 110 -18.24 21.21 15.05
N PRO A 111 -17.21 21.94 15.50
CA PRO A 111 -16.38 21.50 16.59
C PRO A 111 -17.21 21.47 17.89
N PRO A 112 -17.17 20.36 18.64
CA PRO A 112 -17.81 20.31 19.95
C PRO A 112 -17.08 21.23 20.93
N SER A 113 -17.83 21.90 21.80
CA SER A 113 -17.27 22.76 22.85
C SER A 113 -16.71 21.90 23.99
N ASN A 114 -15.53 22.27 24.53
CA ASN A 114 -14.91 21.63 25.70
C ASN A 114 -14.62 20.12 25.56
N VAL A 115 -14.05 19.69 24.45
CA VAL A 115 -13.63 18.28 24.27
C VAL A 115 -12.16 18.09 24.60
N ASN A 116 -11.90 17.22 25.57
CA ASN A 116 -10.57 16.64 25.78
C ASN A 116 -10.40 15.46 24.84
N THR A 117 -9.48 15.57 23.89
CA THR A 117 -9.16 14.48 22.96
C THR A 117 -8.10 13.56 23.57
N PRO A 118 -8.25 12.23 23.44
CA PRO A 118 -7.20 11.29 23.85
C PRO A 118 -5.96 11.44 22.96
N GLU A 119 -4.81 11.03 23.50
CA GLU A 119 -3.52 11.05 22.79
C GLU A 119 -3.47 10.05 21.62
N GLU A 120 -4.12 8.89 21.77
CA GLU A 120 -4.22 7.86 20.73
C GLU A 120 -5.69 7.41 20.57
N VAL A 121 -6.11 7.22 19.33
CA VAL A 121 -7.37 6.56 18.99
C VAL A 121 -7.12 5.52 17.90
N ASP A 122 -7.52 4.29 18.17
CA ASP A 122 -7.58 3.22 17.17
C ASP A 122 -8.99 2.63 17.11
N TRP A 123 -9.73 3.00 16.07
CA TRP A 123 -11.10 2.54 15.83
C TRP A 123 -11.19 1.04 15.51
N ARG A 124 -10.09 0.41 15.07
CA ARG A 124 -10.05 -1.05 14.83
C ARG A 124 -10.16 -1.80 16.15
N LYS A 125 -9.40 -1.36 17.16
CA LYS A 125 -9.45 -1.94 18.53
C LYS A 125 -10.83 -1.76 19.18
N GLN A 126 -11.61 -0.79 18.71
CA GLN A 126 -12.94 -0.48 19.24
C GLN A 126 -14.09 -1.13 18.44
N GLY A 127 -13.79 -1.88 17.37
CA GLY A 127 -14.80 -2.60 16.58
C GLY A 127 -15.55 -1.75 15.54
N TYR A 128 -15.03 -0.57 15.19
CA TYR A 128 -15.66 0.36 14.24
C TYR A 128 -15.25 0.12 12.77
N VAL A 129 -14.31 -0.78 12.52
CA VAL A 129 -13.64 -0.93 11.22
C VAL A 129 -13.83 -2.36 10.72
N THR A 130 -14.35 -2.49 9.50
CA THR A 130 -14.49 -3.77 8.79
C THR A 130 -13.13 -4.28 8.29
N PRO A 131 -13.01 -5.56 7.87
CA PRO A 131 -11.79 -6.04 7.23
C PRO A 131 -11.39 -5.19 6.02
N VAL A 132 -10.08 -5.08 5.77
CA VAL A 132 -9.56 -4.41 4.57
C VAL A 132 -10.11 -5.07 3.32
N LYS A 133 -10.56 -4.26 2.35
CA LYS A 133 -11.10 -4.69 1.07
C LYS A 133 -10.13 -4.30 -0.08
N ASN A 134 -10.40 -4.75 -1.30
CA ASN A 134 -9.58 -4.46 -2.49
C ASN A 134 -10.46 -3.90 -3.61
N GLN A 135 -10.13 -2.72 -4.13
CA GLN A 135 -10.84 -2.07 -5.24
C GLN A 135 -10.48 -2.64 -6.62
N GLY A 136 -9.39 -3.40 -6.70
CA GLY A 136 -8.85 -3.94 -7.95
C GLY A 136 -8.49 -2.85 -8.95
N HIS A 137 -8.74 -3.11 -10.23
CA HIS A 137 -8.43 -2.20 -11.33
C HIS A 137 -9.54 -1.16 -11.60
N CYS A 138 -10.37 -0.88 -10.59
CA CYS A 138 -11.44 0.10 -10.66
C CYS A 138 -11.04 1.36 -9.89
N GLY A 139 -11.25 2.54 -10.50
CA GLY A 139 -11.10 3.86 -9.87
C GLY A 139 -12.18 4.15 -8.81
N SER A 140 -12.51 3.19 -7.96
CA SER A 140 -13.61 3.21 -6.99
C SER A 140 -13.17 3.53 -5.56
N CYS A 141 -11.92 3.94 -5.32
CA CYS A 141 -11.42 4.30 -3.98
C CYS A 141 -12.36 5.22 -3.18
N TRP A 142 -13.07 6.14 -3.85
CA TRP A 142 -14.06 7.03 -3.25
C TRP A 142 -15.25 6.28 -2.61
N SER A 143 -15.69 5.15 -3.19
CA SER A 143 -16.80 4.36 -2.65
C SER A 143 -16.37 3.57 -1.42
N PHE A 144 -15.12 3.08 -1.38
CA PHE A 144 -14.51 2.48 -0.18
C PHE A 144 -14.37 3.50 0.96
N ALA A 145 -13.93 4.73 0.65
CA ALA A 145 -13.83 5.79 1.65
C ALA A 145 -15.22 6.18 2.23
N ALA A 146 -16.23 6.26 1.37
CA ALA A 146 -17.60 6.58 1.77
C ALA A 146 -18.23 5.47 2.63
N THR A 147 -18.14 4.22 2.17
CA THR A 147 -18.67 3.06 2.91
C THR A 147 -17.96 2.89 4.26
N GLY A 148 -16.63 2.91 4.33
CA GLY A 148 -15.90 2.78 5.59
C GLY A 148 -16.29 3.85 6.64
N SER A 149 -16.54 5.08 6.20
CA SER A 149 -17.05 6.15 7.07
C SER A 149 -18.47 5.86 7.58
N LEU A 150 -19.36 5.38 6.70
CA LEU A 150 -20.73 5.02 7.03
C LEU A 150 -20.82 3.78 7.93
N GLU A 151 -19.96 2.79 7.70
CA GLU A 151 -19.82 1.57 8.52
C GLU A 151 -19.52 1.94 9.97
N GLY A 152 -18.54 2.83 10.20
CA GLY A 152 -18.20 3.32 11.54
C GLY A 152 -19.34 4.07 12.22
N GLN A 153 -20.06 4.94 11.49
CA GLN A 153 -21.24 5.64 12.04
C GLN A 153 -22.41 4.69 12.31
N HIS A 154 -22.63 3.71 11.45
CA HIS A 154 -23.63 2.67 11.65
C HIS A 154 -23.32 1.86 12.91
N PHE A 155 -22.07 1.43 13.10
CA PHE A 155 -21.63 0.77 14.33
C PHE A 155 -21.86 1.66 15.55
N ARG A 156 -21.49 2.95 15.48
CA ARG A 156 -21.73 3.91 16.57
C ARG A 156 -23.20 4.00 16.97
N LYS A 157 -24.11 3.95 16.00
CA LYS A 157 -25.55 4.13 16.22
C LYS A 157 -26.25 2.85 16.68
N THR A 158 -25.81 1.69 16.18
CA THR A 158 -26.56 0.43 16.30
C THR A 158 -25.84 -0.64 17.13
N GLY A 159 -24.54 -0.48 17.38
CA GLY A 159 -23.67 -1.51 17.96
C GLY A 159 -23.39 -2.69 17.02
N LYS A 160 -23.79 -2.62 15.74
CA LYS A 160 -23.63 -3.70 14.76
C LYS A 160 -22.68 -3.27 13.65
N LEU A 161 -21.58 -4.00 13.49
CA LEU A 161 -20.62 -3.75 12.42
C LEU A 161 -21.05 -4.56 11.20
N VAL A 162 -21.31 -3.85 10.10
CA VAL A 162 -21.80 -4.45 8.86
C VAL A 162 -20.95 -3.92 7.73
N SER A 163 -20.44 -4.81 6.88
CA SER A 163 -19.76 -4.43 5.64
C SER A 163 -20.80 -3.89 4.64
N LEU A 164 -20.66 -2.62 4.25
CA LEU A 164 -21.52 -1.97 3.26
C LEU A 164 -21.02 -2.24 1.84
N SER A 165 -21.90 -2.02 0.85
CA SER A 165 -21.62 -2.30 -0.57
C SER A 165 -21.05 -1.08 -1.29
N GLU A 166 -19.76 -1.14 -1.60
CA GLU A 166 -19.10 -0.18 -2.49
C GLU A 166 -19.72 -0.18 -3.89
N GLN A 167 -20.07 -1.37 -4.37
CA GLN A 167 -20.64 -1.57 -5.70
C GLN A 167 -21.97 -0.84 -5.88
N ASN A 168 -22.81 -0.81 -4.83
CA ASN A 168 -24.04 -0.04 -4.85
C ASN A 168 -23.78 1.44 -5.12
N LEU A 169 -22.73 2.03 -4.52
CA LEU A 169 -22.37 3.41 -4.80
C LEU A 169 -21.86 3.55 -6.25
N VAL A 170 -20.95 2.67 -6.67
CA VAL A 170 -20.39 2.67 -8.04
C VAL A 170 -21.47 2.64 -9.11
N ASP A 171 -22.54 1.86 -8.91
CA ASP A 171 -23.61 1.71 -9.90
C ASP A 171 -24.70 2.77 -9.82
N CYS A 172 -24.96 3.32 -8.63
CA CYS A 172 -26.16 4.14 -8.42
C CYS A 172 -25.88 5.64 -8.21
N SER A 173 -24.64 6.05 -7.91
CA SER A 173 -24.34 7.45 -7.52
C SER A 173 -23.79 8.32 -8.66
N SER A 174 -23.88 7.87 -9.92
CA SER A 174 -23.32 8.58 -11.09
C SER A 174 -23.83 10.02 -11.27
N LYS A 175 -25.02 10.34 -10.78
CA LYS A 175 -25.58 11.71 -10.77
C LYS A 175 -24.85 12.66 -9.81
N TYR A 176 -24.14 12.12 -8.82
CA TYR A 176 -23.47 12.88 -7.76
C TYR A 176 -21.95 12.97 -7.93
N GLY A 177 -21.40 12.35 -8.99
CA GLY A 177 -20.00 12.49 -9.41
C GLY A 177 -19.71 11.70 -10.68
N LYS A 178 -18.89 12.29 -11.58
CA LYS A 178 -18.37 11.58 -12.76
C LYS A 178 -17.20 10.71 -12.31
N PHE A 179 -17.49 9.45 -12.00
CA PHE A 179 -16.47 8.46 -11.68
C PHE A 179 -16.29 7.56 -12.91
N TYR A 180 -15.07 7.51 -13.44
CA TYR A 180 -14.79 6.69 -14.62
C TYR A 180 -14.88 5.22 -14.22
N LYS A 181 -15.81 4.49 -14.84
CA LYS A 181 -15.77 3.03 -14.87
C LYS A 181 -14.68 2.65 -15.86
N THR A 182 -13.51 2.20 -15.38
CA THR A 182 -12.64 1.37 -16.21
C THR A 182 -13.32 0.01 -16.38
N ASN A 183 -13.26 -0.53 -17.60
CA ASN A 183 -14.09 -1.63 -18.07
C ASN A 183 -14.17 -2.82 -17.09
N GLU A 184 -15.41 -3.30 -16.92
CA GLU A 184 -15.85 -4.62 -16.46
C GLU A 184 -15.02 -5.30 -15.36
N MET A 185 -15.58 -5.26 -14.13
CA MET A 185 -15.31 -6.28 -13.12
C MET A 185 -15.88 -7.61 -13.62
N VAL A 186 -15.01 -8.49 -14.13
CA VAL A 186 -15.24 -9.94 -14.22
C VAL A 186 -14.14 -10.63 -13.42
#